data_AF-E6QTF9-F1
#
_entry.id   AF-E6QTF9-F1
#
_cell.length_a   1.000
_cell.length_b   1.000
_cell.length_c   1.000
_cell.angle_alpha   90.00
_cell.angle_beta   90.00
_cell.angle_gamma   90.00
#
_symmetry.space_group_name_H-M   'P 1'
#
loop_
_entity.id
_entity.type
_entity.pdbx_description
1 polymer ?
#
loop_
_entity_poly.entity_id
_entity_poly.type
_entity_poly.pdbx_seq_one_letter_code
_entity_poly.pdbx_strand_id
1 'polypeptide(L)' 'MHITFTLRNAGEKIRVISARDMHKKERTIYEQAT' A
#
# COMPACT_ATOMS: atom_id res chain seq x y z
N MET A 1 -1.52 3.84 -7.32
CA MET A 1 -2.32 3.63 -6.10
C MET A 1 -1.48 2.92 -5.05
N HIS A 2 -1.26 3.55 -3.88
CA HIS A 2 -0.52 2.95 -2.76
C HIS A 2 -1.44 2.84 -1.54
N ILE A 3 -1.55 1.63 -0.98
CA ILE A 3 -2.35 1.36 0.21
C ILE A 3 -1.44 0.73 1.26
N THR A 4 -1.31 1.38 2.40
CA THR A 4 -0.65 0.83 3.58
C THR A 4 -1.72 0.36 4.55
N PHE A 5 -1.65 -0.88 5.01
CA PHE A 5 -2.59 -1.43 5.97
C PHE A 5 -1.91 -2.37 6.97
N THR A 6 -2.61 -2.67 8.05
CA THR A 6 -2.23 -3.68 9.04
C THR A 6 -3.31 -4.74 9.14
N LEU A 7 -2.90 -5.99 9.36
CA LEU A 7 -3.78 -7.08 9.74
C LEU A 7 -4.08 -7.01 11.25
N ARG A 8 -5.32 -7.31 11.61
CA ARG A 8 -5.82 -7.42 12.99
C ARG A 8 -6.62 -8.70 13.14
N ASN A 9 -6.92 -9.09 14.38
CA ASN A 9 -7.66 -10.31 14.72
C ASN A 9 -7.12 -11.53 13.98
N ALA A 10 -5.83 -11.84 14.18
CA ALA A 10 -5.15 -12.96 13.53
C ALA A 10 -5.23 -12.99 11.98
N GLY A 11 -5.46 -11.85 11.32
CA GLY A 11 -5.55 -11.77 9.85
C GLY A 11 -6.98 -11.65 9.31
N GLU A 12 -8.00 -11.71 10.17
CA GLU A 12 -9.41 -11.67 9.74
C GLU A 12 -9.90 -10.25 9.43
N LYS A 13 -9.21 -9.22 9.92
CA LYS A 13 -9.61 -7.82 9.70
C LYS A 13 -8.46 -6.97 9.20
N ILE A 14 -8.77 -6.14 8.20
CA ILE A 14 -7.83 -5.17 7.63
C ILE A 14 -8.14 -3.78 8.22
N ARG A 15 -7.10 -3.10 8.70
CA ARG A 15 -7.15 -1.67 9.02
C ARG A 15 -6.29 -0.91 8.03
N VAL A 16 -6.91 -0.06 7.22
CA VAL A 16 -6.21 0.85 6.31
C VAL A 16 -5.55 1.97 7.12
N ILE A 17 -4.25 2.18 6.93
CA ILE A 17 -3.46 3.24 7.57
C ILE A 17 -3.30 4.42 6.60
N SER A 18 -3.05 4.14 5.32
CA SER A 18 -3.04 5.17 4.29
C SER A 18 -3.55 4.62 2.97
N ALA A 19 -4.31 5.43 2.25
CA ALA A 19 -4.71 5.19 0.86
C ALA A 19 -4.43 6.48 0.10
N ARG A 20 -3.38 6.46 -0.73
CA ARG A 20 -2.94 7.61 -1.51
C ARG A 20 -2.80 7.19 -2.96
N ASP A 21 -3.06 8.11 -3.88
CA ASP A 21 -2.76 7.80 -5.27
C ASP A 21 -1.25 7.88 -5.51
N MET A 22 -0.72 7.00 -6.37
CA MET A 22 0.72 7.02 -6.65
C MET A 22 1.02 8.17 -7.59
N HIS A 23 1.80 9.14 -7.13
CA HIS A 23 2.28 10.20 -8.00
C HIS A 23 3.34 9.63 -8.95
N LYS A 24 3.45 10.22 -10.15
CA LYS A 24 4.34 9.73 -11.24
C LYS A 24 5.79 9.43 -10.79
N LYS A 25 6.30 10.17 -9.81
CA LYS A 25 7.66 10.03 -9.26
C LYS A 25 7.88 8.75 -8.43
N GLU A 26 6.86 8.28 -7.71
CA GLU A 26 6.96 7.05 -6.91
C GLU A 26 6.78 5.79 -7.76
N ARG A 27 6.06 5.89 -8.88
CA ARG A 27 5.83 4.77 -9.81
C ARG A 27 7.15 4.20 -10.37
N THR A 28 8.12 5.06 -10.67
CA THR A 28 9.44 4.65 -11.20
C THR A 28 10.23 3.77 -10.22
N ILE A 29 10.03 3.94 -8.91
CA ILE A 29 10.79 3.19 -7.89
C ILE A 29 10.22 1.77 -7.70
N TYR A 30 8.90 1.60 -7.84
CA TYR A 30 8.25 0.30 -7.64
C TYR A 30 8.13 -0.53 -8.92
N GLU A 31 8.25 0.07 -10.11
CA GLU A 31 8.29 -0.68 -11.38
C GLU A 31 9.55 -1.56 -11.52
N GLN A 32 10.60 -1.37 -10.71
CA GLN A 32 11.78 -2.27 -10.66
C GLN A 32 11.64 -3.44 -9.68
N ALA A 33 10.57 -3.51 -8.89
CA ALA A 33 10.36 -4.58 -7.91
C ALA A 33 9.63 -5.81 -8.51
N THR A 34 9.57 -5.93 -9.83
CA THR A 34 9.03 -7.07 -10.58
C THR A 34 10.00 -7.45 -11.67
#